data_AF-A0A6J6IIQ8-F1
#
_entry.id   AF-A0A6J6IIQ8-F1
#
_cell.length_a   1.000
_cell.length_b   1.000
_cell.length_c   1.000
_cell.angle_alpha   90.00
_cell.angle_beta   90.00
_cell.angle_gamma   90.00
#
_symmetry.space_group_name_H-M   'P 1'
#
loop_
_entity.id
_entity.type
_entity.pdbx_description
1 polymer ?
#
loop_
_entity_poly.entity_id
_entity_poly.type
_entity_poly.pdbx_seq_one_letter_code
_entity_poly.pdbx_strand_id
1 'polypeptide(L)'
;MNLIRAFTQGGFADLRSVHEWNRGFADNPANARYQSLAQEIDRAIKFMAACGADFNELRTTEFYVSHEGLLMDYERPLTRIDSRTGNPYLTSGHFIWIGERTRQMDHAHVDYLSRVRNPIGVKLGPTTQVEDVVELIEKLDPNREPGRLTFITRMGAGKIREELPKLVEAVRDSEANPLWITDPMHGNGITTKNGYKSRRFDDVMDEVRGFFEVHKAAGTFPGGVHVELTGDDVAECLGGSDLIDEAALEERYESLCDPRLNHMQSLELAFLVAEQLSQR
;
A
#
# COMPACT_ATOMS: atom_id res chain seq x y z
N MET A 1 -14.45 6.72 10.25
CA MET A 1 -13.45 6.94 11.32
C MET A 1 -13.86 6.46 12.70
N ASN A 2 -15.02 6.87 13.23
CA ASN A 2 -15.42 6.50 14.60
C ASN A 2 -15.38 4.98 14.84
N LEU A 3 -15.95 4.19 13.91
CA LEU A 3 -15.98 2.74 14.02
C LEU A 3 -14.60 2.08 13.94
N ILE A 4 -13.72 2.56 13.05
CA ILE A 4 -12.34 2.07 12.95
C ILE A 4 -11.61 2.26 14.28
N ARG A 5 -11.69 3.46 14.88
CA ARG A 5 -11.07 3.73 16.19
C ARG A 5 -11.62 2.81 17.28
N ALA A 6 -12.93 2.54 17.27
CA ALA A 6 -13.56 1.64 18.22
C ALA A 6 -13.06 0.19 18.06
N PHE A 7 -12.91 -0.32 16.83
CA PHE A 7 -12.38 -1.68 16.60
C PHE A 7 -10.89 -1.79 16.95
N THR A 8 -10.08 -0.83 16.55
CA THR A 8 -8.63 -0.93 16.74
C THR A 8 -8.18 -0.70 18.18
N GLN A 9 -9.00 -0.02 18.99
CA GLN A 9 -8.74 0.21 20.42
C GLN A 9 -9.58 -0.70 21.33
N GLY A 10 -10.65 -1.31 20.82
CA GLY A 10 -11.59 -2.16 21.56
C GLY A 10 -11.20 -3.63 21.67
N GLY A 11 -9.98 -4.00 21.28
CA GLY A 11 -9.46 -5.37 21.33
C GLY A 11 -9.78 -6.24 20.12
N PHE A 12 -10.46 -5.71 19.09
CA PHE A 12 -10.62 -6.44 17.82
C PHE A 12 -9.29 -6.55 17.07
N ALA A 13 -8.33 -5.65 17.28
CA ALA A 13 -7.00 -5.71 16.69
C ALA A 13 -5.96 -6.44 17.56
N ASP A 14 -6.41 -7.28 18.51
CA ASP A 14 -5.52 -8.02 19.39
C ASP A 14 -4.74 -9.08 18.61
N LEU A 15 -3.40 -8.97 18.62
CA LEU A 15 -2.53 -9.87 17.85
C LEU A 15 -2.65 -11.34 18.29
N ARG A 16 -3.17 -11.61 19.49
CA ARG A 16 -3.42 -12.98 19.96
C ARG A 16 -4.56 -13.66 19.18
N SER A 17 -5.41 -12.88 18.53
CA SER A 17 -6.52 -13.37 17.71
C SER A 17 -6.11 -13.69 16.26
N VAL A 18 -4.85 -13.43 15.88
CA VAL A 18 -4.34 -13.66 14.51
C VAL A 18 -4.53 -15.12 14.04
N HIS A 19 -4.44 -16.09 14.95
CA HIS A 19 -4.75 -17.49 14.61
C HIS A 19 -6.20 -17.73 14.24
N GLU A 20 -7.12 -16.98 14.84
CA GLU A 20 -8.53 -17.13 14.51
C GLU A 20 -8.84 -16.62 13.11
N TRP A 21 -8.18 -15.52 12.72
CA TRP A 21 -8.32 -14.92 11.38
C TRP A 21 -7.63 -15.76 10.30
N ASN A 22 -6.53 -16.42 10.63
CA ASN A 22 -5.77 -17.24 9.67
C ASN A 22 -6.27 -18.69 9.55
N ARG A 23 -7.24 -19.13 10.36
CA ARG A 23 -7.71 -20.53 10.36
C ARG A 23 -8.28 -20.99 9.01
N GLY A 24 -9.16 -20.19 8.40
CA GLY A 24 -9.73 -20.53 7.08
C GLY A 24 -8.71 -20.52 5.95
N PHE A 25 -7.67 -19.70 6.07
CA PHE A 25 -6.57 -19.64 5.12
C PHE A 25 -5.68 -20.89 5.16
N ALA A 26 -5.47 -21.47 6.34
CA ALA A 26 -4.61 -22.64 6.53
C ALA A 26 -5.20 -23.93 5.96
N ASP A 27 -6.53 -24.02 5.78
CA ASP A 27 -7.20 -25.24 5.30
C ASP A 27 -7.00 -25.50 3.79
N ASN A 28 -6.53 -24.50 3.03
CA ASN A 28 -6.20 -24.68 1.61
C ASN A 28 -4.79 -25.32 1.45
N PRO A 29 -4.64 -26.48 0.79
CA PRO A 29 -3.35 -27.13 0.57
C PRO A 29 -2.31 -26.27 -0.14
N ALA A 30 -2.74 -25.33 -1.00
CA ALA A 30 -1.85 -24.38 -1.66
C ALA A 30 -1.12 -23.45 -0.66
N ASN A 31 -1.67 -23.33 0.56
CA ASN A 31 -1.19 -22.45 1.61
C ASN A 31 -0.26 -23.14 2.63
N ALA A 32 0.15 -24.40 2.37
CA ALA A 32 1.06 -25.14 3.25
C ALA A 32 2.37 -24.38 3.52
N ARG A 33 2.90 -23.64 2.52
CA ARG A 33 4.09 -22.78 2.67
C ARG A 33 3.88 -21.66 3.69
N TYR A 34 2.65 -21.14 3.77
CA TYR A 34 2.30 -20.04 4.65
C TYR A 34 2.00 -20.48 6.08
N GLN A 35 1.59 -21.74 6.28
CA GLN A 35 1.40 -22.31 7.62
C GLN A 35 2.67 -22.24 8.47
N SER A 36 3.86 -22.41 7.87
CA SER A 36 5.13 -22.31 8.60
C SER A 36 5.32 -20.93 9.24
N LEU A 37 5.11 -19.85 8.48
CA LEU A 37 5.24 -18.49 9.00
C LEU A 37 4.18 -18.19 10.06
N ALA A 38 2.94 -18.63 9.85
CA ALA A 38 1.89 -18.48 10.85
C ALA A 38 2.24 -19.19 12.17
N GLN A 39 2.84 -20.38 12.10
CA GLN A 39 3.34 -21.09 13.29
C GLN A 39 4.53 -20.40 13.96
N GLU A 40 5.40 -19.74 13.19
CA GLU A 40 6.50 -18.93 13.76
C GLU A 40 5.98 -17.71 14.51
N ILE A 41 4.97 -17.03 13.97
CA ILE A 41 4.27 -15.92 14.64
C ILE A 41 3.62 -16.40 15.95
N ASP A 42 2.94 -17.55 15.93
CA ASP A 42 2.36 -18.18 17.14
C ASP A 42 3.41 -18.38 18.24
N ARG A 43 4.54 -18.97 17.85
CA ARG A 43 5.64 -19.28 18.76
C ARG A 43 6.23 -18.01 19.35
N ALA A 44 6.38 -16.95 18.55
CA ALA A 44 6.85 -15.66 19.02
C ALA A 44 5.89 -15.04 20.04
N ILE A 45 4.57 -15.05 19.77
CA ILE A 45 3.55 -14.54 20.68
C ILE A 45 3.54 -15.33 22.00
N LYS A 46 3.58 -16.67 21.93
CA LYS A 46 3.65 -17.54 23.11
C LYS A 46 4.95 -17.34 23.89
N PHE A 47 6.07 -17.09 23.20
CA PHE A 47 7.34 -16.79 23.84
C PHE A 47 7.31 -15.45 24.59
N MET A 48 6.73 -14.39 24.00
CA MET A 48 6.52 -13.13 24.70
C MET A 48 5.66 -13.34 25.95
N ALA A 49 4.54 -14.05 25.83
CA ALA A 49 3.68 -14.37 26.98
C ALA A 49 4.44 -15.16 28.07
N ALA A 50 5.24 -16.16 27.69
CA ALA A 50 6.04 -16.96 28.62
C ALA A 50 7.15 -16.16 29.33
N CYS A 51 7.69 -15.14 28.67
CA CYS A 51 8.62 -14.17 29.26
C CYS A 51 7.94 -13.16 30.20
N GLY A 52 6.62 -13.26 30.42
CA GLY A 52 5.87 -12.37 31.29
C GLY A 52 5.51 -11.03 30.65
N ALA A 53 5.62 -10.92 29.33
CA ALA A 53 5.21 -9.74 28.59
C ALA A 53 3.67 -9.76 28.41
N ASP A 54 2.97 -9.04 29.27
CA ASP A 54 1.55 -8.70 29.11
C ASP A 54 1.45 -7.23 28.69
N PHE A 55 1.50 -7.00 27.38
CA PHE A 55 1.53 -5.66 26.79
C PHE A 55 0.13 -5.26 26.33
N ASN A 56 -0.38 -4.14 26.84
CA ASN A 56 -1.56 -3.49 26.26
C ASN A 56 -1.32 -3.10 24.80
N GLU A 57 -0.06 -2.89 24.43
CA GLU A 57 0.42 -2.61 23.08
C GLU A 57 0.14 -3.76 22.11
N LEU A 58 -0.04 -5.01 22.57
CA LEU A 58 -0.47 -6.14 21.72
C LEU A 58 -1.99 -6.17 21.47
N ARG A 59 -2.78 -5.41 22.26
CA ARG A 59 -4.25 -5.40 22.21
C ARG A 59 -4.81 -4.35 21.27
N THR A 60 -4.03 -3.33 20.95
CA THR A 60 -4.47 -2.18 20.16
C THR A 60 -3.52 -1.93 19.02
N THR A 61 -4.04 -1.44 17.90
CA THR A 61 -3.21 -0.97 16.79
C THR A 61 -3.55 0.47 16.45
N GLU A 62 -2.55 1.23 16.04
CA GLU A 62 -2.79 2.48 15.33
C GLU A 62 -3.22 2.14 13.90
N PHE A 63 -4.30 2.78 13.45
CA PHE A 63 -4.80 2.63 12.09
C PHE A 63 -5.08 4.03 11.54
N TYR A 64 -4.33 4.39 10.52
CA TYR A 64 -4.46 5.67 9.83
C TYR A 64 -5.38 5.52 8.62
N VAL A 65 -5.88 6.64 8.13
CA VAL A 65 -6.70 6.68 6.93
C VAL A 65 -6.10 7.61 5.91
N SER A 66 -6.30 7.24 4.65
CA SER A 66 -5.80 7.95 3.50
C SER A 66 -6.76 7.84 2.33
N HIS A 67 -6.70 8.83 1.45
CA HIS A 67 -7.41 8.84 0.18
C HIS A 67 -6.67 9.74 -0.82
N GLU A 68 -7.05 9.66 -2.10
CA GLU A 68 -6.53 10.58 -3.12
C GLU A 68 -7.11 11.96 -2.89
N GLY A 69 -6.25 12.98 -2.74
CA GLY A 69 -6.66 14.37 -2.55
C GLY A 69 -7.19 14.97 -3.85
N LEU A 70 -8.32 14.46 -4.36
CA LEU A 70 -8.80 14.70 -5.71
C LEU A 70 -9.79 15.88 -5.79
N LEU A 71 -10.83 15.84 -4.96
CA LEU A 71 -11.97 16.78 -5.02
C LEU A 71 -11.69 18.02 -4.17
N MET A 72 -11.25 19.11 -4.80
CA MET A 72 -10.87 20.34 -4.10
C MET A 72 -12.00 20.96 -3.27
N ASP A 73 -13.25 20.82 -3.72
CA ASP A 73 -14.43 21.28 -2.96
C ASP A 73 -14.71 20.44 -1.71
N TYR A 74 -14.10 19.25 -1.60
CA TYR A 74 -14.11 18.43 -0.40
C TYR A 74 -12.87 18.69 0.48
N GLU A 75 -11.67 18.75 -0.13
CA GLU A 75 -10.43 18.89 0.64
C GLU A 75 -10.28 20.29 1.27
N ARG A 76 -10.56 21.35 0.52
CA ARG A 76 -10.35 22.73 1.00
C ARG A 76 -11.18 23.03 2.25
N PRO A 77 -12.50 22.74 2.29
CA PRO A 77 -13.30 22.96 3.49
C PRO A 77 -12.93 22.08 4.69
N LEU A 78 -12.11 21.04 4.51
CA LEU A 78 -11.60 20.17 5.57
C LEU A 78 -10.18 20.50 6.01
N THR A 79 -9.56 21.53 5.44
CA THR A 79 -8.28 22.06 5.95
C THR A 79 -8.51 22.87 7.22
N ARG A 80 -7.72 22.60 8.26
CA ARG A 80 -7.76 23.30 9.54
C ARG A 80 -6.38 23.87 9.86
N ILE A 81 -6.36 25.05 10.45
CA ILE A 81 -5.13 25.59 11.04
C ILE A 81 -5.00 24.97 12.43
N ASP A 82 -3.90 24.27 12.67
CA ASP A 82 -3.55 23.82 14.02
C ASP A 82 -3.22 25.04 14.89
N SER A 83 -3.94 25.17 16.01
CA SER A 83 -3.79 26.31 16.92
C SER A 83 -2.43 26.34 17.64
N ARG A 84 -1.71 25.21 17.68
CA ARG A 84 -0.40 25.12 18.35
C ARG A 84 0.75 25.52 17.43
N THR A 85 0.71 25.08 16.17
CA THR A 85 1.80 25.32 15.21
C THR A 85 1.50 26.42 14.20
N GLY A 86 0.24 26.84 14.06
CA GLY A 86 -0.20 27.78 13.01
C GLY A 86 -0.22 27.16 11.61
N ASN A 87 0.06 25.86 11.49
CA ASN A 87 0.17 25.19 10.20
C ASN A 87 -1.17 24.64 9.71
N PRO A 88 -1.40 24.62 8.39
CA PRO A 88 -2.56 23.97 7.80
C PRO A 88 -2.40 22.44 7.74
N TYR A 89 -3.43 21.73 8.21
CA TYR A 89 -3.58 20.29 8.09
C TYR A 89 -4.89 19.97 7.39
N LEU A 90 -4.82 19.09 6.40
CA LEU A 90 -5.98 18.51 5.76
C LEU A 90 -6.55 17.42 6.68
N THR A 91 -7.71 17.67 7.28
CA THR A 91 -8.29 16.77 8.31
C THR A 91 -9.25 15.71 7.74
N SER A 92 -9.32 15.59 6.41
CA SER A 92 -10.07 14.54 5.72
C SER A 92 -9.37 13.17 5.80
N GLY A 93 -8.04 13.14 5.96
CA GLY A 93 -7.23 11.94 6.11
C GLY A 93 -5.90 12.24 6.81
N HIS A 94 -5.18 11.22 7.25
CA HIS A 94 -3.88 11.37 7.90
C HIS A 94 -2.75 11.45 6.86
N PHE A 95 -2.81 10.59 5.83
CA PHE A 95 -1.92 10.58 4.67
C PHE A 95 -2.75 10.83 3.41
N ILE A 96 -2.30 11.71 2.52
CA ILE A 96 -3.06 12.10 1.32
C ILE A 96 -2.15 11.98 0.11
N TRP A 97 -2.64 11.38 -0.98
CA TRP A 97 -1.81 11.24 -2.19
C TRP A 97 -2.34 12.03 -3.39
N ILE A 98 -1.42 12.37 -4.29
CA ILE A 98 -1.67 12.91 -5.62
C ILE A 98 -1.64 11.76 -6.62
N GLY A 99 -2.70 11.65 -7.44
CA GLY A 99 -2.81 10.62 -8.46
C GLY A 99 -1.94 10.88 -9.69
N GLU A 100 -1.73 9.84 -10.49
CA GLU A 100 -0.90 9.91 -11.71
C GLU A 100 -1.45 10.97 -12.70
N ARG A 101 -2.76 11.15 -12.74
CA ARG A 101 -3.45 12.06 -13.68
C ARG A 101 -3.53 13.50 -13.17
N THR A 102 -3.12 13.75 -11.93
CA THR A 102 -3.26 15.04 -11.23
C THR A 102 -1.95 15.57 -10.66
N ARG A 103 -0.81 14.95 -11.01
CA ARG A 103 0.54 15.33 -10.50
C ARG A 103 1.27 16.39 -11.33
N GLN A 104 0.59 17.12 -12.20
CA GLN A 104 1.23 18.17 -13.00
C GLN A 104 1.71 19.33 -12.11
N MET A 105 2.93 19.81 -12.37
CA MET A 105 3.61 20.78 -11.49
C MET A 105 2.92 22.15 -11.44
N ASP A 106 2.25 22.53 -12.52
CA ASP A 106 1.51 23.79 -12.69
C ASP A 106 0.02 23.67 -12.34
N HIS A 107 -0.43 22.51 -11.83
CA HIS A 107 -1.82 22.26 -11.45
C HIS A 107 -2.08 22.44 -9.95
N ALA A 108 -3.37 22.56 -9.61
CA ALA A 108 -3.82 22.87 -8.27
C ALA A 108 -3.47 21.80 -7.22
N HIS A 109 -3.41 20.51 -7.57
CA HIS A 109 -3.20 19.42 -6.61
C HIS A 109 -1.82 19.47 -5.97
N VAL A 110 -0.77 19.59 -6.79
CA VAL A 110 0.61 19.71 -6.31
C VAL A 110 0.79 21.00 -5.50
N ASP A 111 0.30 22.13 -6.00
CA ASP A 111 0.40 23.40 -5.28
C ASP A 111 -0.35 23.37 -3.95
N TYR A 112 -1.56 22.83 -3.92
CA TYR A 112 -2.37 22.77 -2.70
C TYR A 112 -1.75 21.83 -1.66
N LEU A 113 -1.33 20.62 -2.04
CA LEU A 113 -0.74 19.67 -1.10
C LEU A 113 0.68 20.05 -0.67
N SER A 114 1.41 20.87 -1.44
CA SER A 114 2.66 21.48 -0.99
C SER A 114 2.48 22.38 0.24
N ARG A 115 1.27 22.92 0.45
CA ARG A 115 0.98 23.90 1.49
C ARG A 115 0.47 23.28 2.79
N VAL A 116 -0.05 22.06 2.77
CA VAL A 116 -0.52 21.35 3.99
C VAL A 116 0.61 20.57 4.65
N ARG A 117 0.49 20.24 5.94
CA ARG A 117 1.53 19.57 6.72
C ARG A 117 1.35 18.05 6.91
N ASN A 118 0.31 17.46 6.33
CA ASN A 118 0.15 16.00 6.27
C ASN A 118 1.36 15.33 5.58
N PRO A 119 1.74 14.10 5.95
CA PRO A 119 2.51 13.24 5.05
C PRO A 119 1.77 13.06 3.72
N ILE A 120 2.52 13.10 2.61
CA ILE A 120 1.95 13.14 1.27
C ILE A 120 2.54 12.06 0.36
N GLY A 121 1.66 11.47 -0.46
CA GLY A 121 2.03 10.51 -1.49
C GLY A 121 1.98 11.10 -2.89
N VAL A 122 2.78 10.60 -3.82
CA VAL A 122 2.63 10.88 -5.25
C VAL A 122 2.75 9.57 -6.03
N LYS A 123 1.73 9.28 -6.85
CA LYS A 123 1.75 8.12 -7.76
C LYS A 123 2.74 8.39 -8.90
N LEU A 124 3.60 7.42 -9.19
CA LEU A 124 4.57 7.45 -10.30
C LEU A 124 4.29 6.27 -11.23
N GLY A 125 3.95 6.57 -12.48
CA GLY A 125 3.75 5.58 -13.54
C GLY A 125 5.02 5.27 -14.36
N PRO A 126 4.93 4.32 -15.30
CA PRO A 126 6.08 3.87 -16.09
C PRO A 126 6.64 4.89 -17.08
N THR A 127 6.02 6.07 -17.19
CA THR A 127 6.49 7.18 -18.03
C THR A 127 7.12 8.31 -17.23
N THR A 128 7.16 8.19 -15.90
CA THR A 128 7.80 9.17 -15.02
C THR A 128 9.28 9.31 -15.36
N GLN A 129 9.74 10.54 -15.53
CA GLN A 129 11.16 10.84 -15.76
C GLN A 129 11.85 11.26 -14.47
N VAL A 130 13.18 11.26 -14.46
CA VAL A 130 13.98 11.68 -13.29
C VAL A 130 13.70 13.15 -12.96
N GLU A 131 13.54 14.00 -13.98
CA GLU A 131 13.25 15.41 -13.83
C GLU A 131 11.92 15.63 -13.09
N ASP A 132 10.87 14.86 -13.42
CA ASP A 132 9.59 14.91 -12.71
C ASP A 132 9.77 14.66 -11.20
N VAL A 133 10.59 13.66 -10.85
CA VAL A 133 10.85 13.25 -9.46
C VAL A 133 11.57 14.35 -8.70
N VAL A 134 12.59 14.95 -9.31
CA VAL A 134 13.35 16.06 -8.72
C VAL A 134 12.44 17.28 -8.48
N GLU A 135 11.64 17.68 -9.47
CA GLU A 135 10.72 18.81 -9.31
C GLU A 135 9.66 18.56 -8.23
N LEU A 136 9.13 17.33 -8.14
CA LEU A 136 8.21 16.92 -7.09
C LEU A 136 8.86 17.01 -5.70
N ILE A 137 10.09 16.55 -5.55
CA ILE A 137 10.85 16.66 -4.30
C ILE A 137 11.01 18.12 -3.89
N GLU A 138 11.44 19.00 -4.80
CA GLU A 138 11.62 20.42 -4.49
C GLU A 138 10.33 21.11 -4.05
N LYS A 139 9.21 20.74 -4.68
CA LYS A 139 7.91 21.36 -4.40
C LYS A 139 7.26 20.82 -3.13
N LEU A 140 7.37 19.52 -2.87
CA LEU A 140 6.58 18.81 -1.86
C LEU A 140 7.34 18.52 -0.57
N ASP A 141 8.66 18.43 -0.65
CA ASP A 141 9.58 18.25 0.47
C ASP A 141 10.81 19.19 0.36
N PRO A 142 10.59 20.52 0.38
CA PRO A 142 11.67 21.49 0.24
C PRO A 142 12.67 21.47 1.40
N ASN A 143 12.28 20.90 2.55
CA ASN A 143 13.10 20.84 3.76
C ASN A 143 13.76 19.47 3.97
N ARG A 144 13.57 18.52 3.03
CA ARG A 144 14.11 17.15 3.11
C ARG A 144 13.71 16.43 4.41
N GLU A 145 12.47 16.59 4.83
CA GLU A 145 11.95 16.03 6.07
C GLU A 145 11.64 14.54 5.90
N PRO A 146 12.34 13.62 6.60
CA PRO A 146 12.10 12.18 6.44
C PRO A 146 10.64 11.81 6.72
N GLY A 147 10.02 11.06 5.80
CA GLY A 147 8.62 10.65 5.91
C GLY A 147 7.60 11.70 5.46
N ARG A 148 8.02 12.92 5.07
CA ARG A 148 7.13 13.92 4.48
C ARG A 148 6.56 13.47 3.15
N LEU A 149 7.43 13.03 2.24
CA LEU A 149 7.08 12.62 0.88
C LEU A 149 7.21 11.11 0.71
N THR A 150 6.22 10.51 0.07
CA THR A 150 6.20 9.10 -0.33
C THR A 150 5.97 8.99 -1.83
N PHE A 151 6.83 8.26 -2.53
CA PHE A 151 6.61 7.87 -3.91
C PHE A 151 5.93 6.51 -4.00
N ILE A 152 4.82 6.47 -4.74
CA ILE A 152 3.94 5.31 -4.90
C ILE A 152 4.10 4.79 -6.34
N THR A 153 4.95 3.79 -6.54
CA THR A 153 5.32 3.31 -7.89
C THR A 153 4.28 2.33 -8.41
N ARG A 154 3.71 2.59 -9.60
CA ARG A 154 2.72 1.73 -10.26
C ARG A 154 3.12 1.46 -11.71
N MET A 155 4.27 0.80 -11.86
CA MET A 155 4.97 0.66 -13.13
C MET A 155 4.37 -0.45 -14.00
N GLY A 156 3.78 -1.46 -13.37
CA GLY A 156 3.42 -2.73 -13.99
C GLY A 156 4.56 -3.74 -13.88
N ALA A 157 4.22 -5.02 -13.70
CA ALA A 157 5.17 -6.12 -13.53
C ALA A 157 6.22 -6.18 -14.64
N GLY A 158 5.79 -6.00 -15.88
CA GLY A 158 6.65 -6.03 -17.07
C GLY A 158 7.58 -4.84 -17.23
N LYS A 159 7.46 -3.78 -16.41
CA LYS A 159 8.28 -2.55 -16.54
C LYS A 159 9.02 -2.15 -15.29
N ILE A 160 8.59 -2.61 -14.11
CA ILE A 160 9.16 -2.12 -12.84
C ILE A 160 10.67 -2.31 -12.75
N ARG A 161 11.20 -3.44 -13.24
CA ARG A 161 12.62 -3.77 -13.21
C ARG A 161 13.47 -2.94 -14.18
N GLU A 162 12.84 -2.27 -15.15
CA GLU A 162 13.52 -1.45 -16.16
C GLU A 162 13.40 0.04 -15.84
N GLU A 163 12.23 0.49 -15.38
CA GLU A 163 11.93 1.91 -15.20
C GLU A 163 12.23 2.42 -13.79
N LEU A 164 11.95 1.64 -12.74
CA LEU A 164 12.15 2.08 -11.37
C LEU A 164 13.63 2.33 -11.00
N PRO A 165 14.63 1.54 -11.46
CA PRO A 165 16.03 1.77 -11.09
C PRO A 165 16.50 3.20 -11.38
N LYS A 166 16.13 3.75 -12.54
CA LYS A 166 16.51 5.11 -12.97
C LYS A 166 16.09 6.17 -11.94
N LEU A 167 14.87 6.03 -11.40
CA LEU A 167 14.30 6.97 -10.44
C LEU A 167 14.91 6.78 -9.03
N VAL A 168 15.05 5.54 -8.60
CA VAL A 168 15.60 5.21 -7.27
C VAL A 168 17.06 5.63 -7.16
N GLU A 169 17.87 5.39 -8.19
CA GLU A 169 19.29 5.78 -8.21
C GLU A 169 19.46 7.30 -8.20
N ALA A 170 18.68 8.02 -9.00
CA ALA A 170 18.71 9.48 -9.01
C ALA A 170 18.40 10.10 -7.65
N VAL A 171 17.43 9.54 -6.92
CA VAL A 171 17.08 10.01 -5.57
C VAL A 171 18.10 9.57 -4.53
N ARG A 172 18.61 8.33 -4.60
CA ARG A 172 19.65 7.82 -3.70
C ARG A 172 20.91 8.70 -3.73
N ASP A 173 21.25 9.20 -4.90
CA ASP A 173 22.45 10.02 -5.12
C ASP A 173 22.18 11.53 -4.84
N SER A 174 21.01 11.86 -4.29
CA SER A 174 20.59 13.20 -3.85
C SER A 174 20.53 13.32 -2.32
N GLU A 175 20.25 14.51 -1.80
CA GLU A 175 20.00 14.72 -0.36
C GLU A 175 18.56 14.38 0.07
N ALA A 176 17.70 13.99 -0.86
CA ALA A 176 16.30 13.67 -0.58
C ALA A 176 16.14 12.24 -0.05
N ASN A 177 15.19 12.06 0.87
CA ASN A 177 14.90 10.76 1.47
C ASN A 177 13.39 10.46 1.52
N PRO A 178 12.71 10.40 0.36
CA PRO A 178 11.31 10.02 0.30
C PRO A 178 11.15 8.53 0.64
N LEU A 179 9.98 8.17 1.18
CA LEU A 179 9.61 6.77 1.33
C LEU A 179 9.21 6.20 -0.04
N TRP A 180 9.70 5.04 -0.41
CA TRP A 180 9.28 4.34 -1.62
C TRP A 180 8.28 3.24 -1.27
N ILE A 181 7.10 3.24 -1.89
CA ILE A 181 6.15 2.14 -1.77
C ILE A 181 5.70 1.69 -3.17
N THR A 182 5.34 0.42 -3.32
CA THR A 182 4.81 -0.10 -4.57
C THR A 182 3.29 -0.22 -4.55
N ASP A 183 2.65 0.20 -5.63
CA ASP A 183 1.25 -0.04 -5.97
C ASP A 183 1.21 -1.05 -7.13
N PRO A 184 1.18 -2.35 -6.82
CA PRO A 184 1.20 -3.41 -7.82
C PRO A 184 -0.15 -3.60 -8.51
N MET A 185 -1.12 -2.71 -8.28
CA MET A 185 -2.50 -2.87 -8.72
C MET A 185 -2.75 -2.07 -10.00
N HIS A 186 -2.48 -0.77 -9.94
CA HIS A 186 -2.87 0.15 -11.01
C HIS A 186 -1.99 0.08 -12.26
N GLY A 187 -0.82 -0.57 -12.18
CA GLY A 187 0.05 -0.86 -13.33
C GLY A 187 -0.35 -2.10 -14.13
N ASN A 188 -1.16 -3.00 -13.54
CA ASN A 188 -1.42 -4.36 -14.06
C ASN A 188 -2.90 -4.59 -14.45
N GLY A 189 -3.63 -3.52 -14.78
CA GLY A 189 -5.02 -3.63 -15.22
C GLY A 189 -5.13 -4.27 -16.61
N ILE A 190 -6.05 -5.22 -16.76
CA ILE A 190 -6.41 -5.87 -18.04
C ILE A 190 -7.93 -5.81 -18.26
N THR A 191 -8.35 -6.00 -19.51
CA THR A 191 -9.75 -6.26 -19.86
C THR A 191 -9.89 -7.71 -20.30
N THR A 192 -10.76 -8.47 -19.64
CA THR A 192 -11.02 -9.89 -19.94
C THR A 192 -11.88 -10.05 -21.18
N LYS A 193 -12.02 -11.29 -21.69
CA LYS A 193 -12.81 -11.54 -22.91
C LYS A 193 -14.31 -11.28 -22.69
N ASN A 194 -14.80 -11.48 -21.46
CA ASN A 194 -16.17 -11.15 -21.07
C ASN A 194 -16.35 -9.66 -20.68
N GLY A 195 -15.34 -8.80 -20.91
CA GLY A 195 -15.48 -7.35 -20.83
C GLY A 195 -15.29 -6.74 -19.43
N TYR A 196 -14.99 -7.56 -18.41
CA TYR A 196 -14.66 -7.08 -17.08
C TYR A 196 -13.24 -6.49 -17.05
N LYS A 197 -13.07 -5.43 -16.27
CA LYS A 197 -11.73 -5.02 -15.85
C LYS A 197 -11.26 -6.01 -14.80
N SER A 198 -10.03 -6.50 -14.93
CA SER A 198 -9.45 -7.41 -13.94
C SER A 198 -7.95 -7.15 -13.82
N ARG A 199 -7.29 -7.91 -12.95
CA ARG A 199 -5.84 -7.97 -12.75
C ARG A 199 -5.46 -9.43 -12.60
N ARG A 200 -4.31 -9.84 -13.13
CA ARG A 200 -3.78 -11.18 -12.85
C ARG A 200 -3.02 -11.13 -11.54
N PHE A 201 -3.38 -11.99 -10.60
CA PHE A 201 -2.72 -12.03 -9.30
C PHE A 201 -1.21 -12.27 -9.43
N ASP A 202 -0.78 -13.09 -10.39
CA ASP A 202 0.64 -13.32 -10.65
C ASP A 202 1.40 -12.04 -11.06
N ASP A 203 0.79 -11.17 -11.88
CA ASP A 203 1.38 -9.90 -12.27
C ASP A 203 1.48 -8.95 -11.06
N VAL A 204 0.44 -8.90 -10.22
CA VAL A 204 0.46 -8.15 -8.95
C VAL A 204 1.62 -8.62 -8.06
N MET A 205 1.77 -9.93 -7.88
CA MET A 205 2.83 -10.53 -7.08
C MET A 205 4.22 -10.30 -7.70
N ASP A 206 4.35 -10.34 -9.02
CA ASP A 206 5.61 -10.10 -9.70
C ASP A 206 6.06 -8.64 -9.64
N GLU A 207 5.15 -7.67 -9.68
CA GLU A 207 5.51 -6.26 -9.46
C GLU A 207 6.03 -6.04 -8.04
N VAL A 208 5.44 -6.68 -7.02
CA VAL A 208 5.98 -6.64 -5.66
C VAL A 208 7.40 -7.24 -5.62
N ARG A 209 7.65 -8.40 -6.24
CA ARG A 209 9.00 -8.99 -6.29
C ARG A 209 9.99 -8.06 -6.99
N GLY A 210 9.62 -7.53 -8.15
CA GLY A 210 10.45 -6.59 -8.90
C GLY A 210 10.79 -5.34 -8.10
N PHE A 211 9.84 -4.80 -7.32
CA PHE A 211 10.10 -3.67 -6.41
C PHE A 211 11.19 -3.99 -5.38
N PHE A 212 11.09 -5.14 -4.70
CA PHE A 212 12.10 -5.57 -3.73
C PHE A 212 13.46 -5.84 -4.39
N GLU A 213 13.50 -6.46 -5.57
CA GLU A 213 14.72 -6.70 -6.34
C GLU A 213 15.44 -5.40 -6.70
N VAL A 214 14.70 -4.39 -7.18
CA VAL A 214 15.25 -3.06 -7.52
C VAL A 214 15.85 -2.40 -6.30
N HIS A 215 15.14 -2.35 -5.18
CA HIS A 215 15.66 -1.73 -3.95
C HIS A 215 16.87 -2.49 -3.38
N LYS A 216 16.86 -3.83 -3.43
CA LYS A 216 18.00 -4.65 -3.01
C LYS A 216 19.23 -4.38 -3.88
N ALA A 217 19.08 -4.30 -5.20
CA ALA A 217 20.17 -4.00 -6.12
C ALA A 217 20.71 -2.57 -5.92
N ALA A 218 19.83 -1.60 -5.68
CA ALA A 218 20.21 -0.20 -5.47
C ALA A 218 20.75 0.10 -4.06
N GLY A 219 20.64 -0.84 -3.10
CA GLY A 219 21.01 -0.65 -1.70
C GLY A 219 20.08 0.28 -0.93
N THR A 220 18.80 0.38 -1.34
CA THR A 220 17.80 1.30 -0.77
C THR A 220 16.70 0.54 -0.02
N PHE A 221 15.77 1.27 0.63
CA PHE A 221 14.74 0.71 1.51
C PHE A 221 13.39 0.56 0.78
N PRO A 222 12.89 -0.66 0.52
CA PRO A 222 11.50 -0.89 0.08
C PRO A 222 10.55 -0.56 1.24
N GLY A 223 9.90 0.60 1.16
CA GLY A 223 9.16 1.23 2.25
C GLY A 223 7.80 0.66 2.58
N GLY A 224 7.16 -0.04 1.64
CA GLY A 224 5.83 -0.62 1.85
C GLY A 224 5.09 -0.94 0.55
N VAL A 225 3.81 -1.28 0.70
CA VAL A 225 2.90 -1.62 -0.41
C VAL A 225 1.60 -0.82 -0.28
N HIS A 226 0.98 -0.48 -1.41
CA HIS A 226 -0.32 0.18 -1.51
C HIS A 226 -1.23 -0.68 -2.39
N VAL A 227 -2.17 -1.38 -1.78
CA VAL A 227 -3.03 -2.37 -2.45
C VAL A 227 -4.50 -2.02 -2.32
N GLU A 228 -5.30 -2.41 -3.30
CA GLU A 228 -6.75 -2.34 -3.28
C GLU A 228 -7.30 -3.71 -2.89
N LEU A 229 -7.93 -3.80 -1.72
CA LEU A 229 -8.44 -5.06 -1.18
C LEU A 229 -9.82 -4.90 -0.56
N THR A 230 -10.51 -6.03 -0.38
CA THR A 230 -11.68 -6.16 0.49
C THR A 230 -11.58 -7.42 1.33
N GLY A 231 -12.27 -7.44 2.47
CA GLY A 231 -12.39 -8.63 3.32
C GLY A 231 -13.46 -9.62 2.84
N ASP A 232 -14.17 -9.29 1.76
CA ASP A 232 -15.24 -10.10 1.20
C ASP A 232 -14.69 -11.13 0.18
N ASP A 233 -15.44 -12.22 -0.01
CA ASP A 233 -15.11 -13.31 -0.95
C ASP A 233 -15.56 -12.95 -2.39
N VAL A 234 -15.05 -11.84 -2.91
CA VAL A 234 -15.30 -11.35 -4.27
C VAL A 234 -14.46 -12.07 -5.32
N ALA A 235 -14.94 -12.03 -6.56
CA ALA A 235 -14.23 -12.49 -7.75
C ALA A 235 -13.96 -11.31 -8.68
N GLU A 236 -12.88 -10.58 -8.41
CA GLU A 236 -12.52 -9.35 -9.13
C GLU A 236 -11.14 -9.44 -9.81
N CYS A 237 -10.16 -10.09 -9.15
CA CYS A 237 -8.84 -10.39 -9.71
C CYS A 237 -8.70 -11.88 -10.04
N LEU A 238 -8.10 -12.19 -11.20
CA LEU A 238 -7.88 -13.56 -11.68
C LEU A 238 -6.72 -14.24 -10.94
N GLY A 239 -6.83 -15.55 -10.75
CA GLY A 239 -5.79 -16.38 -10.13
C GLY A 239 -5.85 -16.36 -8.59
N GLY A 240 -4.67 -16.48 -7.95
CA GLY A 240 -4.56 -16.80 -6.52
C GLY A 240 -4.78 -18.28 -6.24
N SER A 241 -4.70 -18.68 -4.98
CA SER A 241 -4.86 -20.07 -4.55
C SER A 241 -6.23 -20.67 -4.87
N ASP A 242 -7.27 -19.84 -4.99
CA ASP A 242 -8.63 -20.25 -5.36
C ASP A 242 -8.84 -20.38 -6.88
N LEU A 243 -7.82 -20.06 -7.70
CA LEU A 243 -7.84 -20.18 -9.17
C LEU A 243 -9.02 -19.46 -9.83
N ILE A 244 -9.30 -18.21 -9.42
CA ILE A 244 -10.38 -17.40 -9.99
C ILE A 244 -10.17 -17.22 -11.49
N ASP A 245 -11.14 -17.65 -12.29
CA ASP A 245 -11.14 -17.54 -13.74
C ASP A 245 -12.09 -16.42 -14.23
N GLU A 246 -12.16 -16.24 -15.56
CA GLU A 246 -13.00 -15.18 -16.14
C GLU A 246 -14.50 -15.42 -15.89
N ALA A 247 -14.94 -16.68 -15.74
CA ALA A 247 -16.35 -17.00 -15.50
C ALA A 247 -16.78 -16.59 -14.09
N ALA A 248 -15.91 -16.80 -13.09
CA ALA A 248 -16.16 -16.39 -11.71
C ALA A 248 -16.38 -14.87 -11.56
N LEU A 249 -15.80 -14.05 -12.45
CA LEU A 249 -16.03 -12.59 -12.44
C LEU A 249 -17.51 -12.24 -12.63
N GLU A 250 -18.28 -13.01 -13.39
CA GLU A 250 -19.70 -12.71 -13.61
C GLU A 250 -20.56 -12.97 -12.36
N GLU A 251 -20.08 -13.80 -11.43
CA GLU A 251 -20.84 -14.21 -10.26
C GLU A 251 -20.73 -13.22 -9.10
N ARG A 252 -19.53 -12.66 -8.87
CA ARG A 252 -19.20 -11.92 -7.64
C ARG A 252 -18.27 -10.72 -7.86
N TYR A 253 -18.53 -9.94 -8.91
CA TYR A 253 -17.84 -8.67 -9.14
C TYR A 253 -18.64 -7.51 -8.55
N GLU A 254 -18.13 -6.89 -7.47
CA GLU A 254 -18.88 -5.90 -6.69
C GLU A 254 -18.28 -4.49 -6.77
N SER A 255 -17.01 -4.36 -7.12
CA SER A 255 -16.35 -3.07 -7.25
C SER A 255 -16.99 -2.20 -8.33
N LEU A 256 -17.17 -0.91 -8.01
CA LEU A 256 -17.70 0.09 -8.94
C LEU A 256 -16.62 0.76 -9.79
N CYS A 257 -15.34 0.46 -9.53
CA CYS A 257 -14.22 1.06 -10.24
C CYS A 257 -13.23 -0.02 -10.65
N ASP A 258 -12.19 -0.24 -9.84
CA ASP A 258 -11.10 -1.16 -10.15
C ASP A 258 -11.26 -2.48 -9.35
N PRO A 259 -10.81 -3.61 -9.92
CA PRO A 259 -10.92 -4.94 -9.32
C PRO A 259 -10.02 -5.09 -8.08
N ARG A 260 -10.58 -5.46 -6.92
CA ARG A 260 -9.85 -5.59 -5.65
C ARG A 260 -9.33 -7.01 -5.44
N LEU A 261 -8.29 -7.14 -4.62
CA LEU A 261 -7.94 -8.44 -4.04
C LEU A 261 -9.01 -8.85 -3.04
N ASN A 262 -9.45 -10.10 -3.10
CA ASN A 262 -10.32 -10.66 -2.07
C ASN A 262 -9.53 -11.01 -0.80
N HIS A 263 -10.22 -11.54 0.21
CA HIS A 263 -9.60 -11.92 1.49
C HIS A 263 -8.38 -12.85 1.32
N MET A 264 -8.52 -13.92 0.54
CA MET A 264 -7.47 -14.94 0.35
C MET A 264 -6.26 -14.38 -0.40
N GLN A 265 -6.49 -13.72 -1.54
CA GLN A 265 -5.43 -13.08 -2.34
C GLN A 265 -4.67 -12.02 -1.52
N SER A 266 -5.37 -11.27 -0.66
CA SER A 266 -4.75 -10.28 0.22
C SER A 266 -3.80 -10.90 1.24
N LEU A 267 -4.17 -12.03 1.83
CA LEU A 267 -3.31 -12.77 2.75
C LEU A 267 -2.09 -13.35 2.02
N GLU A 268 -2.28 -13.96 0.85
CA GLU A 268 -1.17 -14.47 0.03
C GLU A 268 -0.14 -13.39 -0.29
N LEU A 269 -0.60 -12.19 -0.66
CA LEU A 269 0.29 -11.05 -0.91
C LEU A 269 1.06 -10.65 0.36
N ALA A 270 0.39 -10.60 1.51
CA ALA A 270 1.05 -10.28 2.79
C ALA A 270 2.15 -11.29 3.14
N PHE A 271 1.93 -12.58 2.87
CA PHE A 271 2.95 -13.62 3.06
C PHE A 271 4.15 -13.45 2.12
N LEU A 272 3.93 -13.11 0.84
CA LEU A 272 5.04 -12.79 -0.07
C LEU A 272 5.87 -11.61 0.45
N VAL A 273 5.21 -10.54 0.89
CA VAL A 273 5.91 -9.36 1.44
C VAL A 273 6.72 -9.74 2.68
N ALA A 274 6.16 -10.56 3.58
CA ALA A 274 6.88 -11.04 4.76
C ALA A 274 8.11 -11.89 4.38
N GLU A 275 7.97 -12.77 3.38
CA GLU A 275 9.10 -13.56 2.86
C GLU A 275 10.20 -12.66 2.29
N GLN A 276 9.85 -11.67 1.45
CA GLN A 276 10.81 -10.72 0.90
C GLN A 276 11.55 -9.94 1.98
N LEU A 277 10.84 -9.51 3.04
CA LEU A 277 11.44 -8.81 4.17
C LEU A 277 12.38 -9.70 4.99
N SER A 278 12.12 -11.00 5.10
CA SER A 278 12.96 -11.95 5.83
C SER A 278 14.31 -12.25 5.16
N GLN A 279 14.41 -12.01 3.84
CA GLN A 279 15.60 -12.29 3.02
C GLN A 279 16.54 -11.09 2.89
N ARG A 280 16.27 -10.00 3.60
CA ARG A 280 17.04 -8.76 3.59
C ARG A 280 18.08 -8.75 4.70
#